data_AF-A0A0G4PRD4-F1
#
_entry.id   AF-A0A0G4PRD4-F1
#
_cell.length_a   1.000
_cell.length_b   1.000
_cell.length_c   1.000
_cell.angle_alpha   90.00
_cell.angle_beta   90.00
_cell.angle_gamma   90.00
#
_symmetry.space_group_name_H-M   'P 1'
#
loop_
_entity.id
_entity.type
_entity.pdbx_description
1 polymer ?
#
loop_
_entity_poly.entity_id
_entity_poly.type
_entity_poly.pdbx_seq_one_letter_code
_entity_poly.pdbx_strand_id
1 'polypeptide(L)'
;MTHSDEMWDNINLDAMVIAPTIEWAQDMGLTDSWDFPWDPKRKIYFLKVIHQLHCLKNIRRAVKQLMSKEENNVKFAHIEHCLDTLRQDLMCKADDTPMPSLELVNAAGEGQVLKCKNFDKLIAWAKHPDRDACYKRGNDYEPPLHSIDRYAFCPPSSEHFPIMSQYFMDRGYSVNFSE
;
A
#
# COMPACT_ATOMS: atom_id res chain seq x y z
N MET A 1 -24.34 -8.16 9.65
CA MET A 1 -23.73 -6.97 9.04
C MET A 1 -23.13 -6.15 10.17
N THR A 2 -21.84 -5.84 10.11
CA THR A 2 -21.14 -5.04 11.13
C THR A 2 -21.11 -3.55 10.76
N HIS A 3 -20.78 -2.66 11.71
CA HIS A 3 -20.55 -1.24 11.38
C HIS A 3 -19.44 -1.07 10.31
N SER A 4 -18.40 -1.91 10.36
CA SER A 4 -17.38 -1.96 9.30
C SER A 4 -18.00 -2.31 7.94
N ASP A 5 -18.86 -3.34 7.88
CA ASP A 5 -19.55 -3.70 6.62
C ASP A 5 -20.31 -2.49 6.03
N GLU A 6 -21.05 -1.75 6.86
CA GLU A 6 -21.77 -0.54 6.42
C GLU A 6 -20.83 0.54 5.89
N MET A 7 -19.70 0.81 6.57
CA MET A 7 -18.73 1.81 6.12
C MET A 7 -18.13 1.44 4.76
N TRP A 8 -17.86 0.16 4.51
CA TRP A 8 -17.33 -0.31 3.23
C TRP A 8 -18.37 -0.28 2.11
N ASP A 9 -19.59 -0.69 2.42
CA ASP A 9 -20.67 -0.73 1.43
C ASP A 9 -21.08 0.68 0.99
N ASN A 10 -21.07 1.65 1.91
CA ASN A 10 -21.44 3.05 1.66
C ASN A 10 -20.37 3.89 0.93
N ILE A 11 -19.20 3.34 0.58
CA ILE A 11 -18.24 4.05 -0.26
C ILE A 11 -18.86 4.21 -1.66
N ASN A 12 -19.27 5.44 -1.98
CA ASN A 12 -19.75 5.83 -3.30
C ASN A 12 -18.56 5.91 -4.28
N LEU A 13 -18.67 5.19 -5.40
CA LEU A 13 -17.65 5.13 -6.44
C LEU A 13 -18.14 5.71 -7.78
N ASP A 14 -19.30 6.37 -7.82
CA ASP A 14 -19.90 6.88 -9.06
C ASP A 14 -19.05 7.99 -9.68
N ALA A 15 -18.30 8.73 -8.86
CA ALA A 15 -17.34 9.74 -9.28
C ALA A 15 -16.03 9.14 -9.84
N MET A 16 -16.03 7.88 -10.29
CA MET A 16 -14.82 7.21 -10.78
C MET A 16 -14.33 7.74 -12.12
N VAL A 17 -15.24 8.21 -12.97
CA VAL A 17 -14.94 8.55 -14.36
C VAL A 17 -15.12 10.05 -14.61
N ILE A 18 -14.14 10.65 -15.28
CA ILE A 18 -14.20 12.02 -15.79
C ILE A 18 -14.07 12.04 -17.32
N ALA A 19 -14.61 13.09 -17.94
CA ALA A 19 -14.52 13.31 -19.39
C ALA A 19 -13.98 14.72 -19.72
N PRO A 20 -12.69 15.02 -19.46
CA PRO A 20 -12.08 16.29 -19.82
C PRO A 20 -11.99 16.46 -21.35
N THR A 21 -11.70 17.69 -21.79
CA THR A 21 -11.41 17.96 -23.21
C THR A 21 -10.08 17.31 -23.60
N ILE A 22 -9.96 16.94 -24.87
CA ILE A 22 -8.70 16.40 -25.43
C ILE A 22 -7.54 17.38 -25.20
N GLU A 23 -7.77 18.68 -25.39
CA GLU A 23 -6.78 19.74 -25.17
C GLU A 23 -6.28 19.74 -23.72
N TRP A 24 -7.18 19.72 -22.73
CA TRP A 24 -6.79 19.66 -21.33
C TRP A 24 -5.98 18.41 -20.99
N ALA A 25 -6.36 17.26 -21.55
CA ALA A 25 -5.65 16.01 -21.31
C ALA A 25 -4.22 16.06 -21.87
N GLN A 26 -4.04 16.66 -23.05
CA GLN A 26 -2.74 16.88 -23.67
C GLN A 26 -1.87 17.84 -22.84
N ASP A 27 -2.42 18.94 -22.36
CA ASP A 27 -1.72 19.91 -21.48
C ASP A 27 -1.23 19.27 -20.18
N MET A 28 -2.01 18.32 -19.65
CA MET A 28 -1.64 17.53 -18.47
C MET A 28 -0.65 16.39 -18.77
N GLY A 29 -0.29 16.18 -20.04
CA GLY A 29 0.60 15.12 -20.48
C GLY A 29 -0.02 13.72 -20.37
N LEU A 30 -1.35 13.63 -20.39
CA LEU A 30 -2.05 12.35 -20.37
C LEU A 30 -1.97 11.70 -21.75
N THR A 31 -1.83 10.38 -21.77
CA THR A 31 -1.96 9.60 -23.01
C THR A 31 -3.41 9.54 -23.46
N ASP A 32 -3.63 9.11 -24.70
CA ASP A 32 -4.99 8.93 -25.22
C ASP A 32 -5.78 7.89 -24.39
N SER A 33 -7.10 7.95 -24.52
CA SER A 33 -8.05 7.10 -23.80
C SER A 33 -9.33 6.92 -24.62
N TRP A 34 -10.30 6.18 -24.08
CA TRP A 34 -11.59 5.96 -24.75
C TRP A 34 -12.35 7.24 -25.06
N ASP A 35 -13.06 7.23 -26.19
CA ASP A 35 -13.95 8.32 -26.58
C ASP A 35 -15.08 8.47 -25.58
N PHE A 36 -15.41 9.72 -25.24
CA PHE A 36 -16.62 10.00 -24.52
C PHE A 36 -17.82 9.91 -25.48
N PRO A 37 -18.81 9.03 -25.23
CA PRO A 37 -19.87 8.74 -26.21
C PRO A 37 -20.72 9.94 -26.63
N TRP A 38 -20.73 11.01 -25.82
CA TRP A 38 -21.64 12.14 -25.96
C TRP A 38 -20.96 13.41 -26.50
N ASP A 39 -19.62 13.46 -26.54
CA ASP A 39 -18.86 14.61 -27.07
C ASP A 39 -17.51 14.13 -27.66
N PRO A 40 -17.33 14.20 -29.00
CA PRO A 40 -16.11 13.73 -29.65
C PRO A 40 -14.87 14.58 -29.30
N LYS A 41 -15.03 15.71 -28.61
CA LYS A 41 -13.91 16.54 -28.15
C LYS A 41 -13.40 16.14 -26.76
N ARG A 42 -13.92 15.03 -26.20
CA ARG A 42 -13.63 14.57 -24.83
C ARG A 42 -13.27 13.10 -24.80
N LYS A 43 -12.47 12.73 -23.80
CA LYS A 43 -12.01 11.36 -23.56
C LYS A 43 -12.28 10.97 -22.13
N ILE A 44 -12.55 9.68 -21.90
CA ILE A 44 -12.84 9.09 -20.60
C ILE A 44 -11.55 8.81 -19.84
N TYR A 45 -11.44 9.22 -18.58
CA TYR A 45 -10.35 8.84 -17.68
C TYR A 45 -10.89 8.39 -16.33
N PHE A 46 -10.19 7.46 -15.68
CA PHE A 46 -10.53 6.98 -14.35
C PHE A 46 -9.75 7.77 -13.29
N LEU A 47 -10.42 8.28 -12.26
CA LEU A 47 -9.74 8.85 -11.10
C LEU A 47 -9.05 7.76 -10.30
N LYS A 48 -7.74 7.90 -10.11
CA LYS A 48 -6.89 6.88 -9.51
C LYS A 48 -7.36 6.41 -8.13
N VAL A 49 -7.62 7.33 -7.20
CA VAL A 49 -8.07 6.95 -5.86
C VAL A 49 -9.39 6.19 -5.87
N ILE A 50 -10.35 6.57 -6.71
CA ILE A 50 -11.66 5.92 -6.78
C ILE A 50 -11.53 4.52 -7.39
N HIS A 51 -10.69 4.36 -8.41
CA HIS A 51 -10.34 3.06 -8.95
C HIS A 51 -9.61 2.18 -7.92
N GLN A 52 -8.67 2.73 -7.13
CA GLN A 52 -7.99 2.01 -6.05
C GLN A 52 -8.97 1.56 -4.96
N LEU A 53 -9.94 2.40 -4.58
CA LEU A 53 -11.00 2.05 -3.63
C LEU A 53 -11.91 0.94 -4.20
N HIS A 54 -12.25 0.98 -5.48
CA HIS A 54 -12.98 -0.09 -6.17
C HIS A 54 -12.23 -1.43 -6.09
N CYS A 55 -10.95 -1.44 -6.44
CA CYS A 55 -10.10 -2.64 -6.34
C CYS A 55 -10.02 -3.14 -4.89
N LEU A 56 -9.86 -2.25 -3.92
CA LEU A 56 -9.77 -2.61 -2.51
C LEU A 56 -11.08 -3.22 -1.98
N LYS A 57 -12.25 -2.71 -2.39
CA LYS A 57 -13.56 -3.33 -2.10
C LYS A 57 -13.64 -4.75 -2.66
N ASN A 58 -13.19 -4.98 -3.90
CA ASN A 58 -13.18 -6.30 -4.52
C ASN A 58 -12.25 -7.28 -3.77
N ILE A 59 -11.06 -6.84 -3.37
CA ILE A 59 -10.11 -7.63 -2.57
C ILE A 59 -10.74 -8.01 -1.23
N ARG A 60 -11.32 -7.05 -0.50
CA ARG A 60 -12.02 -7.31 0.76
C ARG A 60 -13.12 -8.36 0.60
N ARG A 61 -13.93 -8.25 -0.47
CA ARG A 61 -15.00 -9.22 -0.77
C ARG A 61 -14.44 -10.62 -1.00
N ALA A 62 -13.38 -10.75 -1.79
CA ALA A 62 -12.73 -12.03 -2.08
C ALA A 62 -12.14 -12.67 -0.80
N VAL A 63 -11.41 -11.89 0.01
CA VAL A 63 -10.84 -12.36 1.27
C VAL A 63 -11.95 -12.82 2.23
N LYS A 64 -13.02 -12.05 2.41
CA LYS A 64 -14.14 -12.42 3.28
C LYS A 64 -14.79 -13.75 2.84
N GLN A 65 -14.93 -13.95 1.53
CA GLN A 65 -15.47 -15.20 0.97
C GLN A 65 -14.54 -16.40 1.18
N LEU A 66 -13.22 -16.23 1.00
CA LEU A 66 -12.25 -17.30 1.21
C LEU A 66 -12.14 -17.69 2.69
N MET A 67 -12.07 -16.70 3.58
CA MET A 67 -11.92 -16.94 5.02
C MET A 67 -13.16 -17.52 5.68
N SER A 68 -14.35 -17.34 5.09
CA SER A 68 -15.55 -18.05 5.54
C SER A 68 -15.53 -19.56 5.26
N LYS A 69 -14.60 -20.04 4.44
CA LYS A 69 -14.54 -21.43 3.97
C LYS A 69 -13.38 -22.25 4.56
N GLU A 70 -12.42 -21.63 5.24
CA GLU A 70 -11.20 -22.30 5.72
C GLU A 70 -10.80 -21.85 7.14
N GLU A 71 -10.23 -22.78 7.93
CA GLU A 71 -9.48 -22.43 9.14
C GLU A 71 -8.19 -21.70 8.74
N ASN A 72 -8.15 -20.39 9.01
CA ASN A 72 -7.03 -19.54 8.67
C ASN A 72 -6.21 -19.18 9.92
N ASN A 73 -4.88 -19.27 9.82
CA ASN A 73 -3.95 -18.91 10.91
C ASN A 73 -3.97 -17.41 11.24
N VAL A 74 -4.36 -16.56 10.28
CA VAL A 74 -4.57 -15.12 10.48
C VAL A 74 -6.06 -14.88 10.73
N LYS A 75 -6.40 -14.23 11.85
CA LYS A 75 -7.79 -13.86 12.14
C LYS A 75 -8.29 -12.84 11.11
N PHE A 76 -9.50 -13.02 10.57
CA PHE A 76 -10.12 -12.09 9.61
C PHE A 76 -10.08 -10.63 10.09
N ALA A 77 -10.26 -10.42 11.40
CA ALA A 77 -10.16 -9.10 12.02
C ALA A 77 -8.81 -8.38 11.78
N HIS A 78 -7.68 -9.11 11.71
CA HIS A 78 -6.39 -8.51 11.42
C HIS A 78 -6.30 -8.06 9.96
N ILE A 79 -6.78 -8.89 9.02
CA ILE A 79 -6.80 -8.54 7.60
C ILE A 79 -7.77 -7.38 7.36
N GLU A 80 -8.93 -7.39 8.01
CA GLU A 80 -9.90 -6.30 7.93
C GLU A 80 -9.31 -4.97 8.42
N HIS A 81 -8.59 -4.97 9.55
CA HIS A 81 -7.88 -3.79 10.04
C HIS A 81 -6.82 -3.27 9.05
N CYS A 82 -6.05 -4.17 8.43
CA CYS A 82 -5.07 -3.80 7.41
C CYS A 82 -5.74 -3.17 6.17
N LEU A 83 -6.82 -3.78 5.68
CA LEU A 83 -7.58 -3.24 4.54
C LEU A 83 -8.21 -1.88 4.87
N ASP A 84 -8.71 -1.69 6.09
CA ASP A 84 -9.28 -0.41 6.51
C ASP A 84 -8.21 0.69 6.63
N THR A 85 -7.00 0.36 7.11
CA THR A 85 -5.87 1.29 7.13
C THR A 85 -5.52 1.76 5.71
N LEU A 86 -5.51 0.86 4.73
CA LEU A 86 -5.31 1.21 3.32
C LEU A 86 -6.45 2.10 2.80
N ARG A 87 -7.71 1.77 3.11
CA ARG A 87 -8.86 2.60 2.73
C ARG A 87 -8.73 4.03 3.26
N GLN A 88 -8.36 4.17 4.53
CA GLN A 88 -8.15 5.48 5.16
C GLN A 88 -7.02 6.26 4.49
N ASP A 89 -5.89 5.61 4.18
CA ASP A 89 -4.76 6.27 3.49
C ASP A 89 -5.15 6.75 2.08
N LEU A 90 -5.88 5.93 1.32
CA LEU A 90 -6.40 6.29 0.00
C LEU A 90 -7.32 7.52 0.08
N MET A 91 -8.27 7.52 1.01
CA MET A 91 -9.18 8.66 1.20
C MET A 91 -8.46 9.92 1.71
N CYS A 92 -7.42 9.75 2.52
CA CYS A 92 -6.64 10.86 3.07
C CYS A 92 -5.78 11.55 2.00
N LYS A 93 -5.09 10.77 1.15
CA LYS A 93 -4.23 11.29 0.09
C LYS A 93 -5.00 11.73 -1.16
N ALA A 94 -6.14 11.07 -1.43
CA ALA A 94 -7.06 11.39 -2.52
C ALA A 94 -6.35 11.67 -3.86
N ASP A 95 -5.53 10.72 -4.34
CA ASP A 95 -4.81 10.84 -5.61
C ASP A 95 -5.80 11.00 -6.78
N ASP A 96 -5.89 12.22 -7.30
CA ASP A 96 -6.80 12.68 -8.34
C ASP A 96 -6.25 12.49 -9.76
N THR A 97 -5.09 11.82 -9.89
CA THR A 97 -4.46 11.54 -11.18
C THR A 97 -5.45 10.82 -12.12
N PRO A 98 -5.76 11.39 -13.31
CA PRO A 98 -6.55 10.71 -14.32
C PRO A 98 -5.76 9.56 -14.94
N MET A 99 -6.37 8.39 -15.02
CA MET A 99 -5.77 7.18 -15.57
C MET A 99 -6.40 6.85 -16.93
N PRO A 100 -5.59 6.71 -17.99
CA PRO A 100 -6.08 6.32 -19.31
C PRO A 100 -6.58 4.87 -19.31
N SER A 101 -7.49 4.55 -20.22
CA SER A 101 -7.92 3.19 -20.52
C SER A 101 -8.05 3.05 -22.03
N LEU A 102 -7.29 2.13 -22.62
CA LEU A 102 -7.18 1.98 -24.08
C LEU A 102 -7.68 0.63 -24.57
N GLU A 103 -7.28 -0.48 -23.94
CA GLU A 103 -7.44 -1.80 -24.58
C GLU A 103 -8.41 -2.73 -23.86
N LEU A 104 -8.48 -2.71 -22.53
CA LEU A 104 -9.30 -3.64 -21.76
C LEU A 104 -10.48 -2.95 -21.06
N VAL A 105 -11.66 -3.52 -21.21
CA VAL A 105 -12.81 -3.20 -20.35
C VAL A 105 -12.38 -3.52 -18.91
N ASN A 106 -12.21 -2.48 -18.07
CA ASN A 106 -11.71 -2.52 -16.69
C ASN A 106 -10.18 -2.43 -16.49
N ALA A 107 -9.40 -2.08 -17.51
CA ALA A 107 -8.06 -1.58 -17.25
C ALA A 107 -8.08 -0.07 -16.99
N ALA A 108 -7.17 0.39 -16.14
CA ALA A 108 -6.96 1.80 -15.92
C ALA A 108 -5.49 2.05 -15.55
N GLY A 109 -4.87 2.99 -16.26
CA GLY A 109 -3.47 3.38 -16.05
C GLY A 109 -2.46 2.57 -16.86
N GLU A 110 -2.90 1.83 -17.88
CA GLU A 110 -1.99 1.06 -18.75
C GLU A 110 -0.99 1.99 -19.43
N GLY A 111 0.31 1.67 -19.32
CA GLY A 111 1.39 2.49 -19.86
C GLY A 111 1.56 3.85 -19.18
N GLN A 112 0.80 4.16 -18.12
CA GLN A 112 0.89 5.45 -17.45
C GLN A 112 2.20 5.58 -16.65
N VAL A 113 2.94 6.65 -16.93
CA VAL A 113 4.12 7.01 -16.15
C VAL A 113 3.68 7.62 -14.83
N LEU A 114 4.14 7.04 -13.72
CA LEU A 114 3.86 7.54 -12.37
C LEU A 114 4.96 8.48 -11.88
N LYS A 115 4.56 9.59 -11.26
CA LYS A 115 5.47 10.47 -10.51
C LYS A 115 5.58 9.97 -9.07
N CYS A 116 6.56 9.12 -8.81
CA CYS A 116 6.77 8.50 -7.50
C CYS A 116 7.74 9.30 -6.62
N LYS A 117 7.57 9.17 -5.30
CA LYS A 117 8.67 9.48 -4.38
C LYS A 117 9.82 8.51 -4.63
N ASN A 118 11.05 8.98 -4.50
CA ASN A 118 12.21 8.10 -4.63
C ASN A 118 12.27 7.13 -3.43
N PHE A 119 12.03 5.84 -3.70
CA PHE A 119 11.94 4.81 -2.68
C PHE A 119 13.29 4.58 -1.99
N ASP A 120 14.39 4.56 -2.76
CA ASP A 120 15.73 4.36 -2.21
C ASP A 120 16.12 5.48 -1.25
N LYS A 121 15.73 6.73 -1.54
CA LYS A 121 15.92 7.86 -0.62
C LYS A 121 15.12 7.70 0.66
N LEU A 122 13.91 7.13 0.60
CA LEU A 122 13.13 6.82 1.81
C LEU A 122 13.82 5.74 2.65
N ILE A 123 14.32 4.68 2.02
CA ILE A 123 15.05 3.61 2.70
C ILE A 123 16.35 4.14 3.31
N ALA A 124 17.13 4.92 2.55
CA ALA A 124 18.35 5.54 3.03
C ALA A 124 18.08 6.51 4.19
N TRP A 125 17.01 7.30 4.11
CA TRP A 125 16.57 8.15 5.21
C TRP A 125 16.27 7.33 6.47
N ALA A 126 15.51 6.25 6.35
CA ALA A 126 15.14 5.38 7.47
C ALA A 126 16.34 4.64 8.09
N LYS A 127 17.39 4.36 7.30
CA LYS A 127 18.62 3.68 7.72
C LYS A 127 19.79 4.61 8.05
N HIS A 128 19.55 5.92 8.11
CA HIS A 128 20.57 6.87 8.54
C HIS A 128 20.99 6.60 10.01
N PRO A 129 22.30 6.68 10.36
CA PRO A 129 22.79 6.39 11.71
C PRO A 129 22.00 7.06 12.85
N ASP A 130 21.62 8.33 12.71
CA ASP A 130 20.84 9.08 13.71
C ASP A 130 19.41 8.57 13.97
N ARG A 131 18.91 7.61 13.19
CA ARG A 131 17.53 7.10 13.32
C ARG A 131 17.33 5.62 13.03
N ASP A 132 18.38 4.87 12.69
CA ASP A 132 18.24 3.45 12.44
C ASP A 132 17.87 2.74 13.74
N ALA A 133 16.70 2.11 13.75
CA ALA A 133 16.18 1.38 14.89
C ALA A 133 16.87 0.02 15.12
N CYS A 134 17.91 -0.32 14.33
CA CYS A 134 18.57 -1.63 14.40
C CYS A 134 17.60 -2.80 14.16
N TYR A 135 16.54 -2.53 13.40
CA TYR A 135 15.41 -3.44 13.22
C TYR A 135 15.62 -4.38 12.02
N LYS A 136 15.39 -5.68 12.21
CA LYS A 136 15.11 -6.66 11.14
C LYS A 136 13.76 -7.33 11.39
N ARG A 137 12.97 -7.48 10.32
CA ARG A 137 11.66 -8.14 10.34
C ARG A 137 11.78 -9.66 10.52
N GLY A 138 12.81 -10.29 9.97
CA GLY A 138 12.92 -11.75 9.89
C GLY A 138 11.92 -12.36 8.90
N ASN A 139 11.60 -13.64 9.10
CA ASN A 139 10.59 -14.37 8.32
C ASN A 139 9.17 -13.99 8.80
N ASP A 140 8.27 -13.63 7.88
CA ASP A 140 6.87 -13.30 8.20
C ASP A 140 6.04 -14.50 8.66
N TYR A 141 6.47 -15.71 8.32
CA TYR A 141 5.81 -16.97 8.72
C TYR A 141 6.35 -17.52 10.04
N GLU A 142 7.54 -17.09 10.47
CA GLU A 142 8.21 -17.54 11.68
C GLU A 142 8.71 -16.31 12.45
N PRO A 143 7.80 -15.61 13.16
CA PRO A 143 8.18 -14.44 13.93
C PRO A 143 9.14 -14.84 15.07
N PRO A 144 10.07 -13.95 15.46
CA PRO A 144 10.91 -14.19 16.62
C PRO A 144 10.08 -14.39 17.88
N LEU A 145 10.59 -15.22 18.79
CA LEU A 145 9.96 -15.56 20.06
C LEU A 145 9.68 -14.31 20.90
N HIS A 146 10.59 -13.34 20.90
CA HIS A 146 10.43 -12.09 21.63
C HIS A 146 10.48 -10.90 20.66
N SER A 147 9.62 -9.91 20.92
CA SER A 147 9.59 -8.68 20.11
C SER A 147 10.92 -7.94 20.11
N ILE A 148 11.67 -8.02 21.21
CA ILE A 148 12.98 -7.36 21.37
C ILE A 148 14.04 -7.93 20.42
N ASP A 149 13.93 -9.21 20.02
CA ASP A 149 14.90 -9.87 19.14
C ASP A 149 14.95 -9.21 17.75
N ARG A 150 13.89 -8.49 17.35
CA ARG A 150 13.85 -7.73 16.11
C ARG A 150 14.83 -6.56 16.07
N TYR A 151 15.28 -6.07 17.23
CA TYR A 151 16.12 -4.88 17.38
C TYR A 151 17.60 -5.21 17.62
N ALA A 152 17.99 -6.47 17.42
CA ALA A 152 19.32 -6.97 17.73
C ALA A 152 20.36 -6.77 16.62
N PHE A 153 20.14 -5.82 15.71
CA PHE A 153 20.91 -5.72 14.46
C PHE A 153 21.54 -4.35 14.24
N CYS A 154 22.01 -3.70 15.30
CA CYS A 154 22.79 -2.47 15.14
C CYS A 154 24.10 -2.80 14.40
N PRO A 155 24.52 -1.98 13.43
CA PRO A 155 25.84 -2.13 12.83
C PRO A 155 26.93 -1.78 13.86
N PRO A 156 28.16 -2.32 13.76
CA PRO A 156 29.25 -2.01 14.68
C PRO A 156 29.60 -0.51 14.77
N SER A 157 29.27 0.26 13.74
CA SER A 157 29.46 1.72 13.69
C SER A 157 28.37 2.51 14.43
N SER A 158 27.29 1.87 14.87
CA SER A 158 26.20 2.53 15.61
C SER A 158 26.62 2.81 17.05
N GLU A 159 26.27 3.99 17.57
CA GLU A 159 26.44 4.33 18.98
C GLU A 159 25.64 3.41 19.93
N HIS A 160 24.58 2.76 19.43
CA HIS A 160 23.74 1.84 20.19
C HIS A 160 24.31 0.42 20.24
N PHE A 161 25.29 0.09 19.39
CA PHE A 161 25.85 -1.26 19.31
C PHE A 161 26.36 -1.80 20.66
N PRO A 162 27.15 -1.04 21.46
CA PRO A 162 27.67 -1.57 22.73
C PRO A 162 26.57 -1.95 23.73
N ILE A 163 25.56 -1.08 23.87
CA ILE A 163 24.45 -1.31 24.80
C ILE A 163 23.58 -2.49 24.34
N MET A 164 23.27 -2.54 23.03
CA MET A 164 22.53 -3.65 22.43
C MET A 164 23.26 -4.98 22.63
N SER A 165 24.54 -5.05 22.27
CA SER A 165 25.34 -6.28 22.40
C SER A 165 25.40 -6.76 23.85
N GLN A 166 25.62 -5.85 24.81
CA GLN A 166 25.63 -6.21 26.23
C GLN A 166 24.29 -6.80 26.67
N TYR A 167 23.17 -6.17 26.28
CA TYR A 167 21.84 -6.66 26.61
C TYR A 167 21.60 -8.11 26.16
N PHE A 168 21.95 -8.44 24.92
CA PHE A 168 21.73 -9.78 24.39
C PHE A 168 22.74 -10.82 24.93
N MET A 169 23.97 -10.42 25.24
CA MET A 169 24.95 -11.27 25.92
C MET A 169 24.48 -11.69 27.32
N ASP A 170 24.01 -10.74 28.13
CA ASP A 170 23.58 -11.00 29.51
C ASP A 170 22.31 -11.85 29.60
N ARG A 171 21.44 -11.73 28.59
CA ARG A 171 20.13 -12.43 28.55
C ARG A 171 20.18 -13.80 27.87
N GLY A 172 21.30 -14.15 27.22
CA GLY A 172 21.51 -15.47 26.62
C GLY A 172 20.76 -15.72 25.29
N TYR A 173 20.38 -14.67 24.56
CA TYR A 173 19.72 -14.83 23.26
C TYR A 173 20.78 -14.95 22.16
N SER A 174 20.78 -16.07 21.44
CA SER A 174 21.69 -16.33 20.32
C SER A 174 21.23 -15.60 19.06
N VAL A 175 21.40 -14.27 19.02
CA VAL A 175 21.28 -13.54 17.76
C VAL A 175 22.56 -13.76 16.99
N ASN A 176 22.50 -14.53 15.90
CA ASN A 176 23.65 -14.79 15.07
C ASN A 176 23.96 -13.53 14.26
N PHE A 177 25.07 -12.84 14.57
CA PHE A 177 25.46 -11.58 13.95
C PHE A 177 26.11 -11.75 12.57
N SER A 178 26.24 -12.98 12.09
CA SER A 178 26.82 -13.33 10.80
C SER A 178 25.71 -13.58 9.76
N GLU A 179 25.13 -12.50 9.23
CA GLU A 179 24.51 -12.40 7.88
C GLU A 179 24.06 -10.95 7.58
#